data_AF-A0A2E3XX34-F1
#
_entry.id   AF-A0A2E3XX34-F1
#
_cell.length_a   1.000
_cell.length_b   1.000
_cell.length_c   1.000
_cell.angle_alpha   90.00
_cell.angle_beta   90.00
_cell.angle_gamma   90.00
#
_symmetry.space_group_name_H-M   'P 1'
#
loop_
_entity.id
_entity.type
_entity.pdbx_description
1 polymer ?
#
loop_
_entity_poly.entity_id
_entity_poly.type
_entity_poly.pdbx_seq_one_letter_code
_entity_poly.pdbx_strand_id
1 'polypeptide(L)'
;MSVNQEGSMLDEVYSEIYENVDFTAMDKFEVLIGKTIKKAIIEREDNPNIYSVAFKFGELLDGLTFFASSKGKEHTMKLGSETLLTITQALQFELDPEEAFLLFHLRGLGKFRKRETDLHNELKKLWKQFPEYEMDDRDFSRSLKGLMRDKFINYRRGNILLNPSFVIRYRI
;
A
#
# COMPACT_ATOMS: atom_id res chain seq x y z
N MET A 1 -22.68 -1.27 30.09
CA MET A 1 -22.83 -0.40 28.89
C MET A 1 -21.51 -0.42 28.16
N SER A 2 -21.34 -1.37 27.24
CA SER A 2 -20.16 -1.50 26.38
C SER A 2 -20.31 -0.52 25.22
N VAL A 3 -19.57 0.58 25.26
CA VAL A 3 -19.54 1.56 24.18
C VAL A 3 -18.91 0.92 22.95
N ASN A 4 -19.56 1.11 21.80
CA ASN A 4 -19.09 0.79 20.46
C ASN A 4 -17.74 1.47 20.14
N GLN A 5 -16.63 0.96 20.68
CA GLN A 5 -15.28 1.36 20.25
C GLN A 5 -14.87 0.69 18.93
N GLU A 6 -15.60 -0.35 18.49
CA GLU A 6 -15.22 -1.14 17.33
C GLU A 6 -15.40 -0.45 15.97
N GLY A 7 -16.23 0.61 15.93
CA GLY A 7 -16.42 1.46 14.75
C GLY A 7 -15.35 2.54 14.59
N SER A 8 -14.81 3.11 15.67
CA SER A 8 -14.07 4.38 15.54
C SER A 8 -12.79 4.28 14.71
N MET A 9 -11.92 3.29 14.93
CA MET A 9 -10.63 3.25 14.23
C MET A 9 -10.75 2.99 12.73
N LEU A 10 -11.57 2.01 12.31
CA LEU A 10 -11.73 1.76 10.86
C LEU A 10 -12.51 2.88 10.18
N ASP A 11 -13.49 3.47 10.86
CA ASP A 11 -14.22 4.61 10.34
C ASP A 11 -13.28 5.82 10.19
N GLU A 12 -12.36 6.06 11.14
CA GLU A 12 -11.31 7.07 11.05
C GLU A 12 -10.38 6.83 9.85
N VAL A 13 -9.88 5.59 9.67
CA VAL A 13 -9.05 5.22 8.51
C VAL A 13 -9.80 5.46 7.20
N TYR A 14 -11.07 5.08 7.11
CA TYR A 14 -11.87 5.29 5.91
C TYR A 14 -12.10 6.77 5.64
N SER A 15 -12.47 7.55 6.66
CA SER A 15 -12.64 9.00 6.54
C SER A 15 -11.38 9.67 6.04
N GLU A 16 -10.22 9.37 6.63
CA GLU A 16 -8.95 9.95 6.19
C GLU A 16 -8.63 9.62 4.72
N ILE A 17 -8.90 8.39 4.28
CA ILE A 17 -8.72 8.00 2.88
C ILE A 17 -9.65 8.81 1.97
N TYR A 18 -10.94 8.86 2.27
CA TYR A 18 -11.93 9.47 1.39
C TYR A 18 -11.84 10.99 1.32
N GLU A 19 -11.35 11.65 2.38
CA GLU A 19 -11.10 13.09 2.39
C GLU A 19 -9.89 13.49 1.53
N ASN A 20 -8.96 12.56 1.28
CA ASN A 20 -7.68 12.85 0.63
C ASN A 20 -7.52 12.21 -0.76
N VAL A 21 -8.57 11.60 -1.31
CA VAL A 21 -8.58 11.03 -2.66
C VAL A 21 -9.66 11.67 -3.52
N ASP A 22 -9.34 11.94 -4.78
CA ASP A 22 -10.28 12.51 -5.76
C ASP A 22 -10.51 11.56 -6.94
N PHE A 23 -11.61 10.81 -6.86
CA PHE A 23 -12.07 9.92 -7.92
C PHE A 23 -13.51 10.21 -8.35
N THR A 24 -13.74 10.17 -9.66
CA THR A 24 -15.09 10.32 -10.25
C THR A 24 -16.05 9.18 -9.86
N ALA A 25 -15.52 7.99 -9.55
CA ALA A 25 -16.31 6.81 -9.17
C ALA A 25 -16.03 6.42 -7.70
N MET A 26 -16.31 7.35 -6.79
CA MET A 26 -16.04 7.18 -5.35
C MET A 26 -16.78 5.97 -4.76
N ASP A 27 -18.01 5.70 -5.20
CA ASP A 27 -18.80 4.52 -4.83
C ASP A 27 -18.04 3.21 -5.06
N LYS A 28 -17.37 3.08 -6.21
CA LYS A 28 -16.57 1.89 -6.54
C LYS A 28 -15.27 1.85 -5.74
N PHE A 29 -14.72 3.01 -5.43
CA PHE A 29 -13.50 3.13 -4.63
C PHE A 29 -13.75 2.74 -3.18
N GLU A 30 -14.83 3.20 -2.56
CA GLU A 30 -15.28 2.76 -1.23
C GLU A 30 -15.47 1.24 -1.17
N VAL A 31 -16.07 0.66 -2.21
CA VAL A 31 -16.21 -0.81 -2.33
C VAL A 31 -14.85 -1.52 -2.41
N LEU A 32 -13.85 -0.93 -3.07
CA LEU A 32 -12.48 -1.47 -3.08
C LEU A 32 -11.84 -1.40 -1.69
N ILE A 33 -11.92 -0.24 -1.04
CA ILE A 33 -11.34 -0.02 0.30
C ILE A 33 -11.95 -0.96 1.32
N GLY A 34 -13.29 -1.04 1.41
CA GLY A 34 -13.97 -1.97 2.31
C GLY A 34 -13.72 -3.45 2.00
N LYS A 35 -13.28 -3.81 0.78
CA LYS A 35 -12.85 -5.18 0.45
C LYS A 35 -11.42 -5.48 0.88
N THR A 36 -10.56 -4.47 0.93
CA THR A 36 -9.12 -4.61 1.07
C THR A 36 -8.60 -4.28 2.47
N ILE A 37 -9.31 -3.44 3.23
CA ILE A 37 -9.01 -3.09 4.61
C ILE A 37 -10.19 -3.59 5.45
N LYS A 38 -9.95 -4.53 6.36
CA LYS A 38 -11.01 -5.14 7.18
C LYS A 38 -10.54 -5.43 8.59
N LYS A 39 -11.45 -5.46 9.56
CA LYS A 39 -11.15 -6.02 10.88
C LYS A 39 -10.67 -7.48 10.72
N ALA A 40 -9.52 -7.79 11.30
CA ALA A 40 -9.00 -9.15 11.36
C ALA A 40 -9.58 -9.85 12.60
N ILE A 41 -10.08 -11.07 12.42
CA ILE A 41 -10.50 -11.93 13.52
C ILE A 41 -9.32 -12.86 13.82
N ILE A 42 -8.70 -12.68 14.98
CA ILE A 42 -7.58 -13.53 15.43
C ILE A 42 -8.07 -14.39 16.59
N GLU A 43 -8.18 -15.70 16.35
CA GLU A 43 -8.54 -16.66 17.39
C GLU A 43 -7.49 -16.61 18.52
N ARG A 44 -7.97 -16.52 19.78
CA ARG A 44 -7.14 -16.43 21.02
C ARG A 44 -6.42 -15.09 21.25
N GLU A 45 -6.84 -14.02 20.58
CA GLU A 45 -6.37 -12.67 20.90
C GLU A 45 -7.13 -12.13 22.14
N ASP A 46 -6.68 -12.53 23.33
CA ASP A 46 -7.33 -12.19 24.61
C ASP A 46 -6.99 -10.77 25.10
N ASN A 47 -6.26 -9.98 24.30
CA ASN A 47 -5.86 -8.62 24.68
C ASN A 47 -6.89 -7.59 24.17
N PRO A 48 -7.73 -7.01 25.04
CA PRO A 48 -8.75 -6.04 24.63
C PRO A 48 -8.16 -4.72 24.11
N ASN A 49 -6.86 -4.48 24.31
CA ASN A 49 -6.17 -3.26 23.87
C ASN A 49 -5.47 -3.42 22.52
N ILE A 50 -5.82 -4.46 21.74
CA ILE A 50 -5.27 -4.67 20.40
C ILE A 50 -6.41 -4.69 19.39
N TYR A 51 -6.33 -3.81 18.40
CA TYR A 51 -7.20 -3.82 17.23
C TYR A 51 -6.41 -4.31 16.02
N SER A 52 -6.86 -5.41 15.43
CA SER A 52 -6.19 -6.03 14.29
C SER A 52 -6.94 -5.71 12.99
N VAL A 53 -6.21 -5.22 11.98
CA VAL A 53 -6.71 -4.97 10.63
C VAL A 53 -6.01 -5.90 9.65
N ALA A 54 -6.80 -6.64 8.88
CA ALA A 54 -6.34 -7.37 7.72
C ALA A 54 -6.25 -6.41 6.53
N PHE A 55 -5.05 -6.26 5.99
CA PHE A 55 -4.80 -5.50 4.77
C PHE A 55 -4.51 -6.46 3.62
N LYS A 56 -5.35 -6.44 2.59
CA LYS A 56 -5.22 -7.23 1.37
C LYS A 56 -4.54 -6.41 0.28
N PHE A 57 -3.26 -6.16 0.50
CA PHE A 57 -2.45 -5.27 -0.32
C PHE A 57 -2.45 -5.62 -1.82
N GLY A 58 -2.39 -6.90 -2.18
CA GLY A 58 -2.43 -7.34 -3.58
C GLY A 58 -3.76 -6.99 -4.27
N GLU A 59 -4.89 -7.28 -3.60
CA GLU A 59 -6.23 -6.92 -4.11
C GLU A 59 -6.38 -5.40 -4.24
N LEU A 60 -5.78 -4.63 -3.33
CA LEU A 60 -5.76 -3.17 -3.42
C LEU A 60 -5.00 -2.70 -4.66
N LEU A 61 -3.76 -3.15 -4.88
CA LEU A 61 -2.94 -2.72 -6.01
C LEU A 61 -3.60 -3.02 -7.37
N ASP A 62 -4.21 -4.20 -7.50
CA ASP A 62 -4.94 -4.60 -8.70
C ASP A 62 -6.16 -3.67 -8.93
N GLY A 63 -6.92 -3.39 -7.87
CA GLY A 63 -8.06 -2.46 -7.93
C GLY A 63 -7.65 -1.02 -8.24
N LEU A 64 -6.60 -0.51 -7.60
CA LEU A 64 -6.10 0.85 -7.79
C LEU A 64 -5.67 1.11 -9.23
N THR A 65 -5.17 0.09 -9.95
CA THR A 65 -4.81 0.24 -11.36
C THR A 65 -5.99 0.71 -12.21
N PHE A 66 -7.20 0.22 -11.94
CA PHE A 66 -8.41 0.66 -12.63
C PHE A 66 -8.69 2.16 -12.42
N PHE A 67 -8.62 2.62 -11.17
CA PHE A 67 -8.88 4.01 -10.81
C PHE A 67 -7.79 4.95 -11.32
N ALA A 68 -6.52 4.58 -11.16
CA ALA A 68 -5.39 5.37 -11.63
C ALA A 68 -5.36 5.51 -13.15
N SER A 69 -5.88 4.51 -13.88
CA SER A 69 -5.97 4.56 -15.35
C SER A 69 -7.12 5.44 -15.86
N SER A 70 -8.03 5.88 -15.00
CA SER A 70 -9.23 6.64 -15.41
C SER A 70 -8.92 8.00 -16.05
N LYS A 71 -7.79 8.61 -15.69
CA LYS A 71 -7.33 9.91 -16.22
C LYS A 71 -6.31 9.78 -17.38
N GLY A 72 -5.99 8.56 -17.83
CA GLY A 72 -5.00 8.30 -18.87
C GLY A 72 -3.82 7.42 -18.40
N LYS A 73 -3.14 6.75 -19.33
CA LYS A 73 -2.06 5.79 -19.02
C LYS A 73 -0.82 6.50 -18.47
N GLU A 74 -0.53 7.67 -18.98
CA GLU A 74 0.55 8.57 -18.59
C GLU A 74 0.41 9.06 -17.14
N HIS A 75 -0.82 9.20 -16.64
CA HIS A 75 -1.09 9.62 -15.27
C HIS A 75 -1.18 8.45 -14.28
N THR A 76 -1.26 7.22 -14.79
CA THR A 76 -1.53 6.03 -13.96
C THR A 76 -0.47 5.83 -12.88
N MET A 77 0.82 5.96 -13.22
CA MET A 77 1.90 5.76 -12.24
C MET A 77 1.81 6.77 -11.11
N LYS A 78 1.68 8.05 -11.44
CA LYS A 78 1.61 9.13 -10.46
C LYS A 78 0.39 9.01 -9.56
N LEU A 79 -0.81 8.99 -10.15
CA LEU A 79 -2.07 8.93 -9.40
C LEU A 79 -2.17 7.68 -8.53
N GLY A 80 -1.75 6.53 -9.06
CA GLY A 80 -1.78 5.28 -8.30
C GLY A 80 -0.81 5.27 -7.12
N SER A 81 0.37 5.88 -7.28
CA SER A 81 1.36 6.02 -6.21
C SER A 81 0.89 6.99 -5.13
N GLU A 82 0.34 8.14 -5.52
CA GLU A 82 -0.22 9.14 -4.60
C GLU A 82 -1.40 8.55 -3.80
N THR A 83 -2.31 7.85 -4.48
CA THR A 83 -3.43 7.18 -3.82
C THR A 83 -2.96 6.09 -2.86
N LEU A 84 -1.96 5.31 -3.27
CA LEU A 84 -1.37 4.28 -2.41
C LEU A 84 -0.76 4.89 -1.15
N LEU A 85 -0.01 5.99 -1.31
CA LEU A 85 0.58 6.75 -0.21
C LEU A 85 -0.50 7.17 0.79
N THR A 86 -1.56 7.84 0.33
CA THR A 86 -2.70 8.26 1.17
C THR A 86 -3.29 7.10 1.96
N ILE A 87 -3.53 5.95 1.31
CA ILE A 87 -4.09 4.77 1.98
C ILE A 87 -3.13 4.22 3.03
N THR A 88 -1.85 4.13 2.72
CA THR A 88 -0.86 3.60 3.66
C THR A 88 -0.61 4.54 4.84
N GLN A 89 -0.67 5.85 4.63
CA GLN A 89 -0.55 6.86 5.68
C GLN A 89 -1.76 6.82 6.63
N ALA A 90 -2.98 6.69 6.11
CA ALA A 90 -4.17 6.48 6.94
C ALA A 90 -4.08 5.19 7.77
N LEU A 91 -3.41 4.16 7.23
CA LEU A 91 -3.09 2.93 7.98
C LEU A 91 -1.90 3.08 8.95
N GLN A 92 -1.36 4.28 9.11
CA GLN A 92 -0.23 4.64 9.98
C GLN A 92 1.12 4.04 9.56
N PHE A 93 1.31 3.78 8.27
CA PHE A 93 2.64 3.49 7.74
C PHE A 93 3.38 4.78 7.38
N GLU A 94 4.65 4.84 7.78
CA GLU A 94 5.58 5.88 7.37
C GLU A 94 6.19 5.51 6.01
N LEU A 95 5.37 5.59 4.95
CA LEU A 95 5.85 5.46 3.58
C LEU A 95 6.20 6.84 3.03
N ASP A 96 7.33 6.91 2.34
CA ASP A 96 7.70 8.08 1.55
C ASP A 96 7.13 7.98 0.12
N PRO A 97 6.99 9.11 -0.62
CA PRO A 97 6.45 9.11 -1.98
C PRO A 97 7.17 8.15 -2.95
N GLU A 98 8.49 8.05 -2.83
CA GLU A 98 9.36 7.17 -3.61
C GLU A 98 9.05 5.69 -3.35
N GLU A 99 8.73 5.34 -2.11
CA GLU A 99 8.38 3.99 -1.70
C GLU A 99 7.00 3.58 -2.22
N ALA A 100 6.02 4.49 -2.12
CA ALA A 100 4.71 4.28 -2.70
C ALA A 100 4.80 4.11 -4.24
N PHE A 101 5.66 4.90 -4.90
CA PHE A 101 5.94 4.75 -6.32
C PHE A 101 6.55 3.40 -6.68
N LEU A 102 7.54 2.94 -5.90
CA LEU A 102 8.15 1.63 -6.05
C LEU A 102 7.10 0.53 -5.89
N LEU A 103 6.31 0.54 -4.83
CA LEU A 103 5.29 -0.46 -4.57
C LEU A 103 4.22 -0.49 -5.67
N PHE A 104 3.78 0.68 -6.14
CA PHE A 104 2.83 0.76 -7.22
C PHE A 104 3.43 0.22 -8.52
N HIS A 105 4.71 0.47 -8.84
CA HIS A 105 5.39 -0.17 -9.97
C HIS A 105 5.38 -1.70 -9.87
N LEU A 106 5.61 -2.24 -8.67
CA LEU A 106 5.61 -3.69 -8.45
C LEU A 106 4.25 -4.36 -8.74
N ARG A 107 3.13 -3.62 -8.76
CA ARG A 107 1.79 -4.18 -9.08
C ARG A 107 1.78 -4.95 -10.39
N GLY A 108 2.44 -4.41 -11.42
CA GLY A 108 2.47 -4.97 -12.76
C GLY A 108 3.37 -6.20 -12.89
N LEU A 109 4.15 -6.49 -11.84
CA LEU A 109 5.07 -7.61 -11.79
C LEU A 109 4.40 -8.86 -11.18
N GLY A 110 3.13 -8.81 -10.75
CA GLY A 110 2.32 -9.98 -10.39
C GLY A 110 3.02 -10.96 -9.43
N LYS A 111 2.93 -12.27 -9.72
CA LYS A 111 3.62 -13.36 -8.99
C LYS A 111 5.13 -13.42 -9.26
N PHE A 112 5.68 -12.52 -10.08
CA PHE A 112 7.06 -12.60 -10.51
C PHE A 112 8.01 -12.11 -9.41
N ARG A 113 9.14 -12.79 -9.37
CA ARG A 113 10.24 -12.57 -8.44
C ARG A 113 11.26 -11.70 -9.14
N LYS A 114 11.70 -10.63 -8.49
CA LYS A 114 12.68 -9.73 -9.08
C LYS A 114 13.94 -9.62 -8.24
N ARG A 115 15.10 -9.69 -8.88
CA ARG A 115 16.34 -9.31 -8.18
C ARG A 115 16.34 -7.81 -7.99
N GLU A 116 16.94 -7.38 -6.90
CA GLU A 116 17.10 -5.97 -6.54
C GLU A 116 17.75 -5.16 -7.66
N THR A 117 18.84 -5.68 -8.26
CA THR A 117 19.53 -5.05 -9.40
C THR A 117 18.62 -4.84 -10.60
N ASP A 118 17.75 -5.82 -10.89
CA ASP A 118 16.86 -5.75 -12.03
C ASP A 118 15.74 -4.74 -11.78
N LEU A 119 15.20 -4.71 -10.55
CA LEU A 119 14.19 -3.73 -10.13
C LEU A 119 14.77 -2.32 -10.23
N HIS A 120 15.98 -2.13 -9.70
CA HIS A 120 16.65 -0.84 -9.72
C HIS A 120 16.90 -0.33 -11.14
N ASN A 121 17.38 -1.19 -12.05
CA ASN A 121 17.61 -0.83 -13.45
C ASN A 121 16.32 -0.44 -14.19
N GLU A 122 15.17 -1.03 -13.82
CA GLU A 122 13.87 -0.61 -14.34
C GLU A 122 13.44 0.74 -13.78
N LEU A 123 13.58 0.94 -12.47
CA LEU A 123 13.25 2.21 -11.83
C LEU A 123 14.10 3.35 -12.39
N LYS A 124 15.40 3.15 -12.66
CA LYS A 124 16.26 4.15 -13.34
C LYS A 124 15.75 4.56 -14.73
N LYS A 125 14.94 3.73 -15.40
CA LYS A 125 14.29 4.11 -16.68
C LYS A 125 12.99 4.88 -16.43
N LEU A 126 12.26 4.51 -15.39
CA LEU A 126 11.01 5.17 -14.99
C LEU A 126 11.25 6.55 -14.37
N TRP A 127 12.30 6.71 -13.56
CA TRP A 127 12.67 8.00 -12.96
C TRP A 127 13.00 9.06 -14.00
N LYS A 128 13.42 8.68 -15.22
CA LYS A 128 13.55 9.64 -16.33
C LYS A 128 12.22 10.28 -16.73
N GLN A 129 11.11 9.59 -16.50
CA GLN A 129 9.75 10.08 -16.74
C GLN A 129 9.13 10.70 -15.49
N PHE A 130 9.57 10.26 -14.30
CA PHE A 130 9.09 10.75 -13.01
C PHE A 130 10.27 11.05 -12.07
N PRO A 131 11.04 12.12 -12.34
CA PRO A 131 12.26 12.43 -11.61
C PRO A 131 12.01 12.79 -10.15
N GLU A 132 10.78 13.18 -9.79
CA GLU A 132 10.40 13.47 -8.40
C GLU A 132 10.44 12.24 -7.48
N TYR A 133 10.51 11.01 -8.04
CA TYR A 133 10.60 9.78 -7.26
C TYR A 133 11.99 9.11 -7.32
N GLU A 134 12.99 9.81 -7.86
CA GLU A 134 14.33 9.26 -8.05
C GLU A 134 15.02 9.01 -6.69
N MET A 135 15.60 7.82 -6.53
CA MET A 135 16.40 7.47 -5.36
C MET A 135 17.83 7.15 -5.78
N ASP A 136 18.79 7.50 -4.93
CA ASP A 136 20.14 7.00 -5.09
C ASP A 136 20.23 5.50 -4.69
N ASP A 137 21.36 4.86 -5.02
CA ASP A 137 21.57 3.44 -4.76
C ASP A 137 21.44 3.08 -3.26
N ARG A 138 21.82 3.99 -2.35
CA ARG A 138 21.79 3.77 -0.90
C ARG A 138 20.37 3.89 -0.37
N ASP A 139 19.64 4.90 -0.80
CA ASP A 139 18.28 5.16 -0.37
C ASP A 139 17.33 4.11 -0.92
N PHE A 140 17.48 3.70 -2.19
CA PHE A 140 16.77 2.55 -2.74
C PHE A 140 16.95 1.27 -1.89
N SER A 141 18.20 0.96 -1.50
CA SER A 141 18.51 -0.19 -0.65
C SER A 141 17.90 -0.08 0.76
N ARG A 142 17.79 1.15 1.29
CA ARG A 142 17.17 1.42 2.59
C ARG A 142 15.65 1.28 2.52
N SER A 143 15.03 1.85 1.49
CA SER A 143 13.59 1.74 1.26
C SER A 143 13.14 0.30 1.16
N LEU A 144 13.87 -0.55 0.42
CA LEU A 144 13.53 -1.98 0.37
C LEU A 144 13.62 -2.68 1.75
N LYS A 145 14.49 -2.23 2.66
CA LYS A 145 14.53 -2.75 4.03
C LYS A 145 13.35 -2.24 4.86
N GLY A 146 12.98 -0.97 4.70
CA GLY A 146 11.78 -0.38 5.31
C GLY A 146 10.52 -1.12 4.89
N LEU A 147 10.29 -1.22 3.58
CA LEU A 147 9.17 -1.95 2.99
C LEU A 147 9.10 -3.43 3.41
N MET A 148 10.24 -4.09 3.63
CA MET A 148 10.27 -5.45 4.17
C MET A 148 9.86 -5.49 5.64
N ARG A 149 10.39 -4.59 6.47
CA ARG A 149 10.03 -4.48 7.89
C ARG A 149 8.53 -4.20 8.05
N ASP A 150 7.99 -3.35 7.19
CA ASP A 150 6.60 -2.92 7.20
C ASP A 150 5.69 -3.92 6.45
N LYS A 151 6.26 -5.07 6.07
CA LYS A 151 5.62 -6.25 5.49
C LYS A 151 5.04 -6.06 4.09
N PHE A 152 5.30 -4.97 3.39
CA PHE A 152 4.85 -4.77 2.01
C PHE A 152 5.55 -5.69 1.01
N ILE A 153 6.82 -6.03 1.28
CA ILE A 153 7.60 -6.95 0.44
C ILE A 153 8.26 -8.06 1.26
N ASN A 154 8.61 -9.15 0.58
CA ASN A 154 9.33 -10.28 1.12
C ASN A 154 10.57 -10.59 0.27
N TYR A 155 11.64 -11.05 0.91
CA TYR A 155 12.79 -11.62 0.21
C TYR A 155 12.74 -13.14 0.21
N ARG A 156 12.82 -13.76 -0.97
CA ARG A 156 12.92 -15.21 -1.12
C ARG A 156 13.98 -15.58 -2.14
N ARG A 157 15.06 -16.22 -1.67
CA ARG A 157 16.18 -16.68 -2.50
C ARG A 157 16.76 -15.54 -3.37
N GLY A 158 17.02 -14.39 -2.76
CA GLY A 158 17.58 -13.21 -3.44
C GLY A 158 16.60 -12.49 -4.39
N ASN A 159 15.30 -12.78 -4.29
CA ASN A 159 14.28 -12.07 -5.05
C ASN A 159 13.32 -11.33 -4.11
N ILE A 160 12.89 -10.16 -4.56
CA ILE A 160 11.83 -9.34 -4.00
C ILE A 160 10.49 -9.85 -4.51
N LEU A 161 9.51 -9.93 -3.60
CA LEU A 161 8.12 -10.26 -3.88
C LEU A 161 7.21 -9.32 -3.11
N LEU A 162 6.10 -8.91 -3.71
CA LEU A 162 5.02 -8.26 -2.96
C LEU A 162 4.43 -9.24 -1.94
N ASN A 163 4.11 -8.72 -0.76
CA ASN A 163 3.29 -9.43 0.21
C ASN A 163 1.81 -9.16 -0.10
N PRO A 164 1.04 -10.15 -0.55
CA PRO A 164 -0.32 -9.91 -1.03
C PRO A 164 -1.30 -9.57 0.09
N SER A 165 -1.01 -9.96 1.33
CA SER A 165 -1.84 -9.61 2.47
C SER A 165 -1.06 -9.77 3.78
N PHE A 166 -1.35 -8.89 4.74
CA PHE A 166 -0.79 -8.97 6.09
C PHE A 166 -1.73 -8.34 7.11
N VAL A 167 -1.46 -8.61 8.38
CA VAL A 167 -2.19 -8.03 9.50
C VAL A 167 -1.39 -6.88 10.12
N ILE A 168 -2.09 -5.77 10.34
CA ILE A 168 -1.66 -4.58 11.06
C ILE A 168 -2.30 -4.65 12.45
N ARG A 169 -1.53 -4.33 13.49
CA ARG A 169 -2.01 -4.34 14.88
C ARG A 169 -1.84 -2.96 15.46
N TYR A 170 -2.97 -2.36 15.83
CA TYR A 170 -3.02 -1.10 16.56
C TYR A 170 -3.14 -1.41 18.04
N ARG A 171 -2.37 -0.71 18.86
CA ARG A 171 -2.57 -0.72 20.31
C ARG A 171 -3.52 0.44 20.63
N ILE A 172 -4.66 0.11 21.23
CA ILE A 172 -5.66 1.06 21.73
C ILE A 172 -5.31 1.45 23.17
#